data_AF-A0A535NIP3-F1
#
_entry.id   AF-A0A535NIP3-F1
#
_cell.length_a   1.000
_cell.length_b   1.000
_cell.length_c   1.000
_cell.angle_alpha   90.00
_cell.angle_beta   90.00
_cell.angle_gamma   90.00
#
_symmetry.space_group_name_H-M   'P 1'
#
loop_
_entity.id
_entity.type
_entity.pdbx_description
1 polymer ?
#
loop_
_entity_poly.entity_id
_entity_poly.type
_entity_poly.pdbx_seq_one_letter_code
_entity_poly.pdbx_strand_id
1 'polypeptide(L)' 'MIRRVTSQPLGSLPPGYAATRRGYLAYTFLVFDLGLILLAINFENPWLILGAIGLFVIASITVIVGEVVTYRNLKR' A
#
# COMPACT_ATOMS: atom_id res chain seq x y z
N MET A 1 -14.48 -7.06 -6.80
CA MET A 1 -14.00 -8.46 -6.88
C MET A 1 -12.87 -8.76 -5.89
N ILE A 2 -11.87 -7.89 -5.73
CA ILE A 2 -10.75 -8.05 -4.76
C ILE A 2 -11.20 -8.34 -3.33
N ARG A 3 -12.31 -7.73 -2.89
CA ARG A 3 -12.84 -7.92 -1.53
C ARG A 3 -13.10 -9.39 -1.18
N ARG A 4 -13.45 -10.26 -2.16
CA ARG A 4 -13.67 -11.70 -1.93
C ARG A 4 -12.37 -12.51 -1.85
N VAL A 5 -11.30 -12.02 -2.46
CA VAL A 5 -9.99 -12.71 -2.50
C VAL A 5 -9.16 -12.36 -1.26
N THR A 6 -9.31 -11.14 -0.72
CA THR A 6 -8.65 -10.73 0.52
C THR A 6 -9.48 -10.94 1.79
N SER A 7 -10.78 -11.24 1.67
CA SER A 7 -11.64 -11.57 2.82
C SER A 7 -11.71 -13.06 3.13
N GLN A 8 -11.23 -13.92 2.24
CA GLN A 8 -11.00 -15.31 2.62
C GLN A 8 -9.63 -15.38 3.31
N PRO A 9 -9.56 -15.94 4.52
CA PRO A 9 -8.27 -16.18 5.14
C PRO A 9 -7.47 -17.06 4.18
N LEU A 10 -6.25 -16.65 3.83
CA LEU A 10 -5.31 -17.52 3.14
C LEU A 10 -4.94 -18.64 4.13
N GLY A 11 -5.78 -19.66 4.21
CA GLY A 11 -5.65 -20.73 5.22
C GLY A 11 -5.76 -20.21 6.65
N SER A 12 -4.70 -20.36 7.43
CA SER A 12 -4.62 -20.03 8.86
C SER A 12 -4.07 -18.62 9.17
N LEU A 13 -3.78 -17.80 8.15
CA LEU A 13 -3.30 -16.44 8.39
C LEU A 13 -4.47 -15.48 8.61
N PRO A 14 -4.51 -14.75 9.74
CA PRO A 14 -5.54 -13.77 10.00
C PRO A 14 -5.51 -12.66 8.92
N PRO A 15 -6.66 -12.07 8.57
CA PRO A 15 -6.74 -11.05 7.56
C PRO A 15 -5.84 -9.85 7.93
N GLY A 16 -4.78 -9.63 7.14
CA GLY A 16 -3.83 -8.51 7.30
C GLY A 16 -4.46 -7.15 7.00
N TYR A 17 -3.69 -6.06 7.12
CA TYR A 17 -4.19 -4.69 6.94
C TYR A 17 -4.86 -4.48 5.58
N ALA A 18 -4.39 -5.18 4.54
CA ALA A 18 -4.98 -5.20 3.19
C ALA A 18 -6.47 -5.61 3.13
N ALA A 19 -6.96 -6.38 4.12
CA ALA A 19 -8.37 -6.77 4.19
C ALA A 19 -9.29 -5.65 4.71
N THR A 20 -8.72 -4.59 5.30
CA THR A 20 -9.47 -3.41 5.76
C THR A 20 -9.73 -2.44 4.61
N ARG A 21 -10.81 -1.64 4.69
CA ARG A 21 -11.07 -0.59 3.68
C ARG A 21 -9.90 0.40 3.56
N ARG A 22 -9.27 0.74 4.68
CA ARG A 22 -8.14 1.68 4.73
C ARG A 22 -6.88 1.07 4.11
N GLY A 23 -6.57 -0.19 4.43
CA GLY A 23 -5.43 -0.88 3.84
C GLY A 23 -5.61 -1.11 2.34
N TYR A 24 -6.80 -1.52 1.88
CA TYR A 24 -7.07 -1.63 0.45
C TYR A 24 -6.81 -0.32 -0.30
N LEU A 25 -7.25 0.81 0.24
CA LEU A 25 -6.98 2.13 -0.36
C LEU A 25 -5.48 2.46 -0.36
N ALA A 26 -4.78 2.20 0.74
CA ALA A 26 -3.35 2.46 0.84
C ALA A 26 -2.51 1.62 -0.14
N TYR A 27 -2.81 0.32 -0.28
CA TYR A 27 -2.17 -0.54 -1.27
C TYR A 27 -2.52 -0.13 -2.71
N THR A 28 -3.77 0.26 -2.97
CA THR A 28 -4.17 0.77 -4.30
C THR A 28 -3.41 2.05 -4.64
N PHE A 29 -3.20 2.93 -3.65
CA PHE A 29 -2.43 4.15 -3.81
C PHE A 29 -0.96 3.86 -4.12
N LEU A 30 -0.34 2.88 -3.47
CA LEU A 30 1.03 2.44 -3.81
C LEU A 30 1.15 1.97 -5.26
N VAL A 31 0.20 1.18 -5.74
CA VAL A 31 0.20 0.71 -7.13
C VAL A 31 0.03 1.87 -8.10
N PHE A 32 -0.86 2.82 -7.79
CA PHE A 32 -1.04 4.03 -8.57
C PHE A 32 0.25 4.87 -8.63
N ASP A 33 0.94 5.00 -7.50
CA ASP A 33 2.15 5.80 -7.39
C ASP A 33 3.34 5.19 -8.14
N LEU A 34 3.41 3.85 -8.26
CA LEU A 34 4.35 3.20 -9.19
C LEU A 34 4.11 3.63 -10.64
N GLY A 35 2.84 3.81 -11.03
CA GLY A 35 2.49 4.39 -12.33
C GLY A 35 2.99 5.82 -12.50
N LEU A 36 2.91 6.64 -11.43
CA LEU A 36 3.44 8.00 -11.43
C LEU A 36 4.97 8.02 -11.54
N ILE A 37 5.68 7.13 -10.84
CA ILE A 37 7.14 7.02 -10.94
C ILE A 37 7.54 6.68 -12.38
N LEU A 38 6.88 5.68 -13.00
CA LEU A 38 7.13 5.32 -14.39
C LEU A 38 6.83 6.46 -15.36
N LEU A 39 5.74 7.19 -15.12
CA LEU A 39 5.38 8.36 -15.91
C LEU A 39 6.44 9.47 -15.77
N ALA A 40 6.89 9.77 -14.55
CA ALA A 40 7.87 10.80 -14.24
C ALA A 40 9.23 10.57 -14.92
N ILE A 41 9.64 9.32 -15.12
CA ILE A 41 10.88 8.96 -15.84
C ILE A 41 10.86 9.51 -17.27
N ASN A 42 9.69 9.55 -17.93
CA ASN A 42 9.58 10.06 -19.31
C ASN A 42 9.77 11.58 -19.44
N PHE A 43 9.70 12.32 -18.32
CA PHE A 43 9.85 13.78 -18.34
C PHE A 43 11.28 14.25 -18.06
N GLU A 44 12.22 13.33 -17.79
CA GLU A 44 13.63 13.61 -17.49
C GLU A 44 13.86 14.71 -16.42
N ASN A 45 12.86 14.97 -15.59
CA ASN A 45 12.90 16.01 -14.57
C ASN A 45 13.21 15.39 -13.20
N PRO A 46 14.38 15.67 -12.60
CA PRO A 46 14.79 15.08 -11.34
C PRO A 46 13.80 15.36 -10.20
N TRP A 47 13.17 16.54 -10.19
CA TRP A 47 12.23 16.93 -9.14
C TRP A 47 10.91 16.16 -9.21
N LEU A 48 10.43 15.83 -10.42
CA LEU A 48 9.25 15.00 -10.59
C LEU A 48 9.51 13.56 -10.12
N ILE A 49 10.68 13.01 -10.46
CA ILE A 49 11.09 11.67 -10.04
C ILE A 49 11.25 11.61 -8.51
N LEU A 50 11.97 12.56 -7.91
CA LEU A 50 12.14 12.64 -6.46
C LEU A 50 10.82 12.85 -5.73
N GLY A 51 9.90 13.65 -6.29
CA GLY A 51 8.57 13.86 -5.74
C GLY A 51 7.73 12.58 -5.71
N ALA A 52 7.69 11.84 -6.82
CA ALA A 52 6.99 10.56 -6.91
C ALA A 52 7.60 9.50 -5.98
N ILE A 53 8.93 9.41 -5.92
CA ILE A 53 9.62 8.51 -4.97
C ILE A 53 9.31 8.92 -3.52
N GLY A 54 9.31 10.21 -3.20
CA GLY A 54 8.97 10.71 -1.87
C GLY A 54 7.55 10.34 -1.45
N LEU A 55 6.58 10.49 -2.34
CA LEU A 55 5.20 10.04 -2.13
C LEU A 55 5.15 8.53 -1.85
N PHE A 56 5.91 7.74 -2.60
CA PHE A 56 5.95 6.28 -2.46
C PHE A 56 6.48 5.86 -1.10
N VAL A 57 7.52 6.52 -0.62
CA VAL A 57 8.10 6.29 0.71
C VAL A 57 7.06 6.58 1.80
N ILE A 58 6.38 7.72 1.73
CA ILE A 58 5.37 8.12 2.74
C ILE A 58 4.17 7.14 2.74
N ALA A 59 3.69 6.77 1.56
CA ALA A 59 2.61 5.80 1.42
C ALA A 59 3.02 4.42 1.95
N SER A 60 4.26 4.00 1.70
CA SER A 60 4.81 2.73 2.18
C SER A 60 4.89 2.70 3.71
N ILE A 61 5.35 3.77 4.34
CA ILE A 61 5.35 3.90 5.80
C ILE A 61 3.93 3.76 6.35
N THR A 62 2.95 4.41 5.72
CA THR A 62 1.54 4.34 6.13
C THR A 62 1.02 2.90 6.10
N VAL A 63 1.34 2.14 5.05
CA VAL A 63 0.97 0.73 4.93
C VAL A 63 1.65 -0.11 6.01
N ILE A 64 2.96 0.06 6.23
CA ILE A 64 3.72 -0.67 7.26
C ILE A 64 3.13 -0.43 8.65
N VAL A 65 2.86 0.83 9.00
CA VAL A 65 2.22 1.19 10.28
C VAL A 65 0.85 0.52 10.40
N GLY A 66 0.06 0.53 9.31
CA GLY A 66 -1.22 -0.16 9.25
C GLY A 66 -1.11 -1.66 9.53
N GLU A 67 -0.17 -2.35 8.89
CA GLU A 67 0.10 -3.77 9.12
C GLU A 67 0.52 -4.06 10.58
N VAL A 68 1.42 -3.24 11.14
CA VAL A 68 1.85 -3.39 12.54
C VAL A 68 0.68 -3.22 13.50
N VAL A 69 -0.19 -2.23 13.29
CA VAL A 69 -1.37 -2.01 14.14
C VAL A 69 -2.37 -3.16 13.99
N THR A 70 -2.64 -3.62 12.77
CA THR A 70 -3.53 -4.76 12.55
C THR A 70 -2.99 -6.03 13.21
N TYR A 71 -1.69 -6.32 13.06
CA TYR A 71 -1.05 -7.46 13.71
C TYR A 71 -1.13 -7.38 15.24
N ARG A 72 -0.87 -6.20 15.84
CA ARG A 72 -0.99 -5.99 17.29
C ARG A 72 -2.41 -6.23 17.81
N ASN A 73 -3.42 -5.81 17.05
CA ASN A 73 -4.82 -6.01 17.42
C ASN A 73 -5.25 -7.48 17.33
N LEU A 74 -4.63 -8.27 16.45
CA LEU A 74 -4.90 -9.71 16.32
C LEU A 74 -4.21 -10.55 17.41
N LYS A 75 -3.12 -10.02 18.00
CA LYS A 75 -2.37 -10.69 19.08
C LYS A 75 -2.91 -10.38 20.48
N ARG A 76 -3.83 -9.41 20.59
CA ARG A 76 -4.56 -9.05 21.81
C ARG A 76 -5.87 -9.83 21.87
#